data_AF-A0A1A8HUY2-F1
#
_entry.id   AF-A0A1A8HUY2-F1
#
_cell.length_a   1.000
_cell.length_b   1.000
_cell.length_c   1.000
_cell.angle_alpha   90.00
_cell.angle_beta   90.00
_cell.angle_gamma   90.00
#
_symmetry.space_group_name_H-M   'P 1'
#
loop_
_entity.id
_entity.type
_entity.pdbx_description
1 polymer ?
#
loop_
_entity_poly.entity_id
_entity_poly.type
_entity_poly.pdbx_seq_one_letter_code
_entity_poly.pdbx_strand_id
1 'polypeptide(L)'
;KKGEDPSQDQVDIPVRSTPAKGYELLFQPEVVHVYLSLLMEAKNPHVLEASAGAIQNLCAGNWTYGRCIRGLVRKEKGLSMITELLNHENDRVVRAMSGALRNLALDARNRELEGQHSVAQLVANLPGGGQSQPVRALSEETVVSILSTLHEVLGTNIDAARIFRTSQGVERLVLIHKDGNRSEREVRGAVLILKTLWAHKEIRRALQKDGWKKEDILVEVKPVDNSNRPLGGYEESTLPLIDKGNKGDRDMIPMNDMGPDAYTTLDRNNTHESSDKDSVQKN
;
A
#
# COMPACT_ATOMS: atom_id res chain seq x y z
N LYS A 1 18.18 6.23 -25.59
CA LYS A 1 18.44 5.44 -24.37
C LYS A 1 19.11 6.36 -23.37
N LYS A 2 18.37 6.97 -22.44
CA LYS A 2 18.98 7.65 -21.28
C LYS A 2 19.57 6.54 -20.42
N GLY A 3 20.87 6.58 -20.18
CA GLY A 3 21.53 5.63 -19.28
C GLY A 3 20.89 5.75 -17.90
N GLU A 4 20.49 4.62 -17.33
CA GLU A 4 20.17 4.55 -15.91
C GLU A 4 21.41 5.00 -15.15
N ASP A 5 21.28 6.05 -14.35
CA ASP A 5 22.35 6.49 -13.46
C ASP A 5 22.49 5.42 -12.37
N PRO A 6 23.59 4.65 -12.33
CA PRO A 6 23.75 3.55 -11.37
C PRO A 6 23.77 4.03 -9.91
N SER A 7 23.86 5.35 -9.67
CA SER A 7 23.71 5.93 -8.33
C SER A 7 22.27 5.93 -7.80
N GLN A 8 21.26 5.88 -8.68
CA GLN A 8 19.85 5.92 -8.26
C GLN A 8 19.35 4.59 -7.67
N ASP A 9 20.07 3.49 -7.91
CA ASP A 9 19.77 2.18 -7.33
C ASP A 9 20.72 1.80 -6.18
N GLN A 10 21.57 2.71 -5.70
CA GLN A 10 22.24 2.47 -4.43
C GLN A 10 21.25 2.65 -3.28
N VAL A 11 21.17 1.61 -2.45
CA VAL A 11 20.40 1.63 -1.20
C VAL A 11 21.44 1.64 -0.11
N ASP A 12 21.60 2.78 0.56
CA ASP A 12 22.55 2.93 1.65
C ASP A 12 21.92 2.42 2.94
N ILE A 13 22.28 1.19 3.31
CA ILE A 13 21.83 0.55 4.54
C ILE A 13 22.76 1.05 5.66
N PRO A 14 22.22 1.68 6.72
CA PRO A 14 23.05 2.10 7.85
C PRO A 14 23.85 0.93 8.42
N VAL A 15 25.18 1.04 8.36
CA VAL A 15 26.08 0.02 8.92
C VAL A 15 25.94 0.01 10.43
N ARG A 16 25.72 -1.18 10.99
CA ARG A 16 25.62 -1.37 12.45
C ARG A 16 26.90 -1.99 13.00
N SER A 17 27.41 -1.41 14.09
CA SER A 17 28.52 -1.98 14.88
C SER A 17 28.05 -3.07 15.85
N THR A 18 26.77 -3.10 16.18
CA THR A 18 26.15 -4.10 17.07
C THR A 18 24.86 -4.66 16.46
N PRO A 19 24.54 -5.94 16.69
CA PRO A 19 23.29 -6.53 16.22
C PRO A 19 22.07 -5.73 16.71
N ALA A 20 21.04 -5.63 15.87
CA ALA A 20 19.77 -5.01 16.25
C ALA A 20 19.10 -5.79 17.39
N LYS A 21 18.51 -5.07 18.34
CA LYS A 21 17.83 -5.67 19.50
C LYS A 21 16.52 -4.95 19.82
N GLY A 22 15.61 -5.67 20.46
CA GLY A 22 14.31 -5.12 20.86
C GLY A 22 13.54 -4.53 19.68
N TYR A 23 13.08 -3.29 19.82
CA TYR A 23 12.27 -2.61 18.80
C TYR A 23 13.03 -2.34 17.50
N GLU A 24 14.37 -2.34 17.51
CA GLU A 24 15.16 -2.08 16.30
C GLU A 24 14.95 -3.14 15.22
N LEU A 25 14.57 -4.36 15.63
CA LEU A 25 14.27 -5.48 14.75
C LEU A 25 13.12 -5.16 13.77
N LEU A 26 12.22 -4.25 14.14
CA LEU A 26 11.04 -3.92 13.33
C LEU A 26 11.37 -3.25 11.99
N PHE A 27 12.54 -2.63 11.87
CA PHE A 27 12.94 -1.87 10.69
C PHE A 27 14.32 -2.27 10.14
N GLN A 28 14.79 -3.47 10.49
CA GLN A 28 15.98 -4.03 9.84
C GLN A 28 15.67 -4.44 8.39
N PRO A 29 16.64 -4.35 7.47
CA PRO A 29 16.46 -4.73 6.06
C PRO A 29 15.76 -6.08 5.84
N GLU A 30 16.06 -7.06 6.69
CA GLU A 30 15.56 -8.44 6.60
C GLU A 30 14.03 -8.53 6.73
N VAL A 31 13.38 -7.56 7.39
CA VAL A 31 11.91 -7.56 7.50
C VAL A 31 11.25 -7.37 6.14
N VAL A 32 11.92 -6.71 5.19
CA VAL A 32 11.42 -6.53 3.82
C VAL A 32 11.24 -7.89 3.16
N HIS A 33 12.26 -8.74 3.25
CA HIS A 33 12.23 -10.09 2.69
C HIS A 33 11.10 -10.93 3.30
N VAL A 34 10.89 -10.84 4.62
CA VAL A 34 9.80 -11.54 5.31
C VAL A 34 8.44 -11.12 4.77
N TYR A 35 8.15 -9.82 4.71
CA TYR A 35 6.85 -9.35 4.24
C TYR A 35 6.63 -9.61 2.75
N LEU A 36 7.65 -9.49 1.90
CA LEU A 36 7.52 -9.79 0.48
C LEU A 36 7.30 -11.29 0.22
N SER A 37 7.94 -12.17 1.00
CA SER A 37 7.70 -13.62 0.91
C SER A 37 6.27 -13.97 1.30
N LEU A 38 5.73 -13.34 2.35
CA LEU A 38 4.33 -13.49 2.73
C LEU A 38 3.38 -12.98 1.63
N LEU A 39 3.68 -11.85 0.98
CA LEU A 39 2.89 -11.36 -0.15
C LEU A 39 2.91 -12.31 -1.35
N MET A 40 4.00 -13.03 -1.56
CA MET A 40 4.16 -13.97 -2.67
C MET A 40 3.43 -15.30 -2.43
N GLU A 41 3.48 -15.82 -1.20
CA GLU A 41 3.05 -17.20 -0.91
C GLU A 41 1.68 -17.28 -0.24
N ALA A 42 1.27 -16.24 0.50
CA ALA A 42 0.04 -16.30 1.29
C ALA A 42 -1.22 -16.19 0.41
N LYS A 43 -2.19 -17.05 0.70
CA LYS A 43 -3.55 -16.96 0.14
C LYS A 43 -4.56 -16.33 1.09
N ASN A 44 -4.19 -16.17 2.36
CA ASN A 44 -5.08 -15.61 3.38
C ASN A 44 -5.12 -14.07 3.23
N PRO A 45 -6.31 -13.47 2.95
CA PRO A 45 -6.43 -12.02 2.76
C PRO A 45 -5.95 -11.21 3.97
N HIS A 46 -6.09 -11.73 5.19
CA HIS A 46 -5.63 -11.05 6.41
C HIS A 46 -4.11 -10.99 6.49
N VAL A 47 -3.41 -12.02 6.03
CA VAL A 47 -1.95 -12.06 5.99
C VAL A 47 -1.43 -11.10 4.92
N LEU A 48 -2.08 -11.05 3.75
CA LEU A 48 -1.75 -10.12 2.68
C LEU A 48 -1.98 -8.66 3.12
N GLU A 49 -3.13 -8.37 3.73
CA GLU A 49 -3.46 -7.06 4.30
C GLU A 49 -2.44 -6.63 5.36
N ALA A 50 -2.12 -7.51 6.31
CA ALA A 50 -1.17 -7.21 7.38
C ALA A 50 0.26 -7.00 6.86
N SER A 51 0.71 -7.81 5.90
CA SER A 51 2.06 -7.70 5.31
C SER A 51 2.21 -6.40 4.52
N ALA A 52 1.20 -6.04 3.70
CA ALA A 52 1.19 -4.77 2.99
C ALA A 52 1.09 -3.57 3.94
N GLY A 53 0.28 -3.67 5.01
CA GLY A 53 0.19 -2.66 6.06
C GLY A 53 1.51 -2.44 6.80
N ALA A 54 2.26 -3.51 7.08
CA ALA A 54 3.59 -3.40 7.68
C ALA A 54 4.58 -2.68 6.76
N ILE A 55 4.62 -3.04 5.46
CA ILE A 55 5.43 -2.33 4.46
C ILE A 55 5.02 -0.86 4.37
N GLN A 56 3.72 -0.57 4.34
CA GLN A 56 3.18 0.79 4.32
C GLN A 56 3.69 1.61 5.51
N ASN A 57 3.60 1.05 6.73
CA ASN A 57 4.05 1.73 7.96
C ASN A 57 5.56 1.99 7.94
N LEU A 58 6.36 1.01 7.53
CA LEU A 58 7.81 1.15 7.45
C LEU A 58 8.25 2.18 6.39
N CYS A 59 7.49 2.30 5.30
CA CYS A 59 7.73 3.28 4.25
C CYS A 59 7.20 4.68 4.59
N ALA A 60 6.49 4.87 5.71
CA ALA A 60 5.92 6.14 6.08
C ALA A 60 6.99 7.15 6.52
N GLY A 61 6.84 8.41 6.12
CA GLY A 61 7.69 9.52 6.55
C GLY A 61 9.07 9.60 5.88
N ASN A 62 9.81 10.66 6.24
CA ASN A 62 11.13 10.95 5.69
C ASN A 62 12.26 10.69 6.70
N TRP A 63 12.55 9.41 6.92
CA TRP A 63 13.57 8.94 7.85
C TRP A 63 14.50 7.93 7.18
N THR A 64 15.66 7.67 7.79
CA THR A 64 16.75 6.91 7.15
C THR A 64 16.35 5.48 6.78
N TYR A 65 15.78 4.72 7.71
CA TYR A 65 15.36 3.34 7.41
C TYR A 65 14.17 3.31 6.45
N GLY A 66 13.23 4.26 6.53
CA GLY A 66 12.14 4.37 5.56
C GLY A 66 12.64 4.57 4.12
N ARG A 67 13.66 5.40 3.91
CA ARG A 67 14.33 5.53 2.59
C ARG A 67 14.98 4.21 2.15
N CYS A 68 15.71 3.55 3.05
CA CYS A 68 16.35 2.27 2.78
C CYS A 68 15.33 1.19 2.38
N ILE A 69 14.27 1.02 3.18
CA ILE A 69 13.22 0.02 2.98
C ILE A 69 12.49 0.25 1.65
N ARG A 70 12.16 1.49 1.29
CA ARG A 70 11.57 1.79 -0.04
C ARG A 70 12.46 1.34 -1.19
N GLY A 71 13.78 1.51 -1.05
CA GLY A 71 14.76 1.04 -2.03
C GLY A 71 14.91 -0.49 -2.05
N LEU A 72 14.89 -1.15 -0.90
CA LEU A 72 14.95 -2.62 -0.81
C LEU A 72 13.72 -3.28 -1.43
N VAL A 73 12.52 -2.77 -1.13
CA VAL A 73 11.27 -3.25 -1.74
C VAL A 73 11.35 -3.19 -3.27
N ARG A 74 11.93 -2.13 -3.84
CA ARG A 74 12.18 -2.04 -5.28
C ARG A 74 13.14 -3.11 -5.78
N LYS A 75 14.29 -3.27 -5.12
CA LYS A 75 15.32 -4.24 -5.51
C LYS A 75 14.82 -5.69 -5.47
N GLU A 76 13.97 -6.01 -4.50
CA GLU A 76 13.38 -7.34 -4.34
C GLU A 76 12.10 -7.55 -5.17
N LYS A 77 11.89 -6.74 -6.22
CA LYS A 77 10.71 -6.83 -7.12
C LYS A 77 9.36 -6.63 -6.40
N GLY A 78 9.36 -6.07 -5.20
CA GLY A 78 8.17 -5.85 -4.39
C GLY A 78 7.15 -4.93 -5.04
N LEU A 79 7.58 -3.92 -5.82
CA LEU A 79 6.65 -3.05 -6.57
C LEU A 79 5.75 -3.85 -7.51
N SER A 80 6.30 -4.85 -8.22
CA SER A 80 5.55 -5.70 -9.14
C SER A 80 4.57 -6.60 -8.38
N MET A 81 5.02 -7.24 -7.30
CA MET A 81 4.17 -8.09 -6.46
C MET A 81 2.98 -7.32 -5.87
N ILE A 82 3.24 -6.15 -5.29
CA ILE A 82 2.19 -5.30 -4.69
C ILE A 82 1.22 -4.81 -5.78
N THR A 83 1.72 -4.48 -6.97
CA THR A 83 0.88 -4.06 -8.11
C THR A 83 -0.01 -5.20 -8.59
N GLU A 84 0.48 -6.44 -8.66
CA GLU A 84 -0.30 -7.60 -9.06
C GLU A 84 -1.46 -7.87 -8.08
N LEU A 85 -1.20 -7.70 -6.78
CA LEU A 85 -2.19 -7.86 -5.72
C LEU A 85 -3.29 -6.78 -5.71
N LEU A 86 -3.19 -5.70 -6.52
CA LEU A 86 -4.33 -4.79 -6.77
C LEU A 86 -5.49 -5.51 -7.49
N ASN A 87 -5.24 -6.65 -8.14
CA ASN A 87 -6.26 -7.47 -8.76
C ASN A 87 -6.85 -8.52 -7.81
N HIS A 88 -6.56 -8.45 -6.51
CA HIS A 88 -7.14 -9.36 -5.52
C HIS A 88 -8.64 -9.10 -5.35
N GLU A 89 -9.44 -10.15 -5.11
CA GLU A 89 -10.91 -10.05 -4.98
C GLU A 89 -11.38 -9.37 -3.68
N ASN A 90 -10.55 -9.45 -2.64
CA ASN A 90 -10.83 -8.84 -1.34
C ASN A 90 -10.48 -7.34 -1.33
N ASP A 91 -11.50 -6.51 -1.08
CA ASP A 91 -11.41 -5.04 -0.99
C ASP A 91 -10.32 -4.56 -0.03
N ARG A 92 -10.18 -5.20 1.14
CA ARG A 92 -9.17 -4.80 2.14
C ARG A 92 -7.74 -5.03 1.67
N VAL A 93 -7.52 -6.10 0.90
CA VAL A 93 -6.21 -6.37 0.29
C VAL A 93 -5.89 -5.28 -0.72
N VAL A 94 -6.82 -4.95 -1.62
CA VAL A 94 -6.64 -3.88 -2.62
C VAL A 94 -6.32 -2.54 -1.93
N ARG A 95 -7.04 -2.19 -0.86
CA ARG A 95 -6.80 -0.98 -0.07
C ARG A 95 -5.40 -0.94 0.53
N ALA A 96 -4.94 -2.06 1.12
CA ALA A 96 -3.61 -2.18 1.72
C ALA A 96 -2.49 -2.08 0.67
N MET A 97 -2.63 -2.76 -0.48
CA MET A 97 -1.66 -2.67 -1.59
C MET A 97 -1.56 -1.25 -2.13
N SER A 98 -2.71 -0.61 -2.37
CA SER A 98 -2.76 0.79 -2.79
C SER A 98 -2.06 1.71 -1.77
N GLY A 99 -2.35 1.53 -0.48
CA GLY A 99 -1.73 2.31 0.59
C GLY A 99 -0.21 2.12 0.67
N ALA A 100 0.28 0.90 0.45
CA ALA A 100 1.72 0.61 0.40
C ALA A 100 2.39 1.28 -0.80
N LEU A 101 1.81 1.18 -2.01
CA LEU A 101 2.31 1.84 -3.22
C LEU A 101 2.40 3.36 -3.03
N ARG A 102 1.39 3.99 -2.41
CA ARG A 102 1.44 5.43 -2.12
C ARG A 102 2.68 5.84 -1.32
N ASN A 103 3.02 5.06 -0.29
CA ASN A 103 4.20 5.36 0.53
C ASN A 103 5.51 4.97 -0.16
N LEU A 104 5.51 3.92 -1.00
CA LEU A 104 6.66 3.54 -1.82
C LEU A 104 7.01 4.60 -2.85
N ALA A 105 5.99 5.24 -3.45
CA ALA A 105 6.11 6.35 -4.39
C ALA A 105 6.66 7.66 -3.79
N LEU A 106 6.91 7.72 -2.46
CA LEU A 106 7.68 8.81 -1.85
C LEU A 106 9.16 8.80 -2.30
N ASP A 107 9.66 7.64 -2.73
CA ASP A 107 10.95 7.52 -3.40
C ASP A 107 10.78 7.83 -4.90
N ALA A 108 11.59 8.76 -5.43
CA ALA A 108 11.43 9.25 -6.80
C ALA A 108 11.62 8.16 -7.86
N ARG A 109 12.52 7.20 -7.60
CA ARG A 109 12.79 6.10 -8.54
C ARG A 109 11.69 5.04 -8.46
N ASN A 110 11.13 4.78 -7.28
CA ASN A 110 9.90 3.97 -7.16
C ASN A 110 8.74 4.61 -7.93
N ARG A 111 8.52 5.92 -7.73
CA ARG A 111 7.46 6.68 -8.41
C ARG A 111 7.58 6.63 -9.93
N GLU A 112 8.80 6.63 -10.47
CA GLU A 112 9.04 6.48 -11.90
C GLU A 112 8.56 5.10 -12.41
N LEU A 113 8.97 4.03 -11.72
CA LEU A 113 8.61 2.64 -12.08
C LEU A 113 7.12 2.35 -11.89
N GLU A 114 6.53 2.77 -10.78
CA GLU A 114 5.08 2.67 -10.56
C GLU A 114 4.29 3.43 -11.62
N GLY A 115 4.81 4.59 -12.05
CA GLY A 115 4.28 5.35 -13.18
C GLY A 115 4.18 4.54 -14.47
N GLN A 116 5.15 3.66 -14.72
CA GLN A 116 5.22 2.82 -15.92
C GLN A 116 4.36 1.55 -15.82
N HIS A 117 4.24 0.97 -14.62
CA HIS A 117 3.74 -0.40 -14.47
C HIS A 117 2.45 -0.51 -13.63
N SER A 118 2.18 0.41 -12.72
CA SER A 118 1.09 0.31 -11.75
C SER A 118 -0.11 1.19 -12.11
N VAL A 119 0.10 2.30 -12.83
CA VAL A 119 -0.96 3.27 -13.16
C VAL A 119 -2.16 2.62 -13.85
N ALA A 120 -1.95 1.75 -14.84
CA ALA A 120 -3.05 1.11 -15.55
C ALA A 120 -3.89 0.19 -14.63
N GLN A 121 -3.25 -0.52 -13.71
CA GLN A 121 -3.92 -1.39 -12.74
C GLN A 121 -4.69 -0.59 -11.67
N LEU A 122 -4.12 0.52 -11.21
CA LEU A 122 -4.82 1.46 -10.33
C LEU A 122 -6.05 2.06 -11.01
N VAL A 123 -5.93 2.47 -12.28
CA VAL A 123 -7.06 2.97 -13.07
C VAL A 123 -8.12 1.89 -13.26
N ALA A 124 -7.72 0.64 -13.53
CA ALA A 124 -8.65 -0.48 -13.73
C ALA A 124 -9.57 -0.71 -12.52
N ASN A 125 -9.10 -0.41 -11.31
CA ASN A 125 -9.85 -0.53 -10.07
C ASN A 125 -10.71 0.72 -9.73
N LEU A 126 -10.62 1.83 -10.48
CA LEU A 126 -11.54 2.95 -10.30
C LEU A 126 -12.95 2.61 -10.79
N PRO A 127 -14.01 3.09 -10.12
CA PRO A 127 -15.38 2.93 -10.59
C PRO A 127 -15.61 3.66 -11.92
N GLY A 128 -16.68 3.30 -12.63
CA GLY A 128 -17.02 3.91 -13.92
C GLY A 128 -16.33 3.27 -15.13
N GLY A 129 -15.91 2.01 -15.03
CA GLY A 129 -15.64 1.20 -16.22
C GLY A 129 -16.90 1.12 -17.09
N GLY A 130 -16.77 1.32 -18.40
CA GLY A 130 -17.90 1.22 -19.33
C GLY A 130 -18.56 -0.18 -19.31
N GLN A 131 -19.60 -0.38 -20.12
CA GLN A 131 -20.39 -1.63 -20.19
C GLN A 131 -19.58 -2.92 -20.39
N SER A 132 -18.31 -2.82 -20.82
CA SER A 132 -17.40 -3.93 -21.09
C SER A 132 -16.51 -4.36 -19.93
N GLN A 133 -16.55 -3.68 -18.78
CA GLN A 133 -15.78 -4.05 -17.58
C GLN A 133 -16.73 -4.36 -16.42
N PRO A 134 -16.62 -5.53 -15.76
CA PRO A 134 -17.38 -5.78 -14.54
C PRO A 134 -16.97 -4.74 -13.50
N VAL A 135 -17.94 -3.92 -13.05
CA VAL A 135 -17.69 -2.94 -12.00
C VAL A 135 -17.33 -3.70 -10.73
N ARG A 136 -16.05 -3.69 -10.33
CA ARG A 136 -15.67 -4.12 -8.99
C ARG A 136 -16.30 -3.18 -7.98
N ALA A 137 -17.18 -3.72 -7.15
CA ALA A 137 -17.79 -2.98 -6.05
C ALA A 137 -16.77 -2.80 -4.92
N LEU A 138 -15.83 -1.86 -5.11
CA LEU A 138 -14.89 -1.44 -4.08
C LEU A 138 -15.56 -0.47 -3.10
N SER A 139 -15.11 -0.50 -1.85
CA SER A 139 -15.59 0.42 -0.82
C SER A 139 -15.11 1.86 -1.09
N GLU A 140 -15.81 2.83 -0.49
CA GLU A 140 -15.41 4.24 -0.54
C GLU A 140 -13.94 4.42 -0.09
N GLU A 141 -13.54 3.72 0.97
CA GLU A 141 -12.19 3.80 1.53
C GLU A 141 -11.13 3.31 0.55
N THR A 142 -11.41 2.22 -0.17
CA THR A 142 -10.53 1.67 -1.19
C THR A 142 -10.41 2.61 -2.38
N VAL A 143 -11.53 3.18 -2.86
CA VAL A 143 -11.50 4.16 -3.96
C VAL A 143 -10.69 5.39 -3.57
N VAL A 144 -10.89 5.93 -2.36
CA VAL A 144 -10.11 7.07 -1.85
C VAL A 144 -8.63 6.74 -1.73
N SER A 145 -8.28 5.52 -1.28
CA SER A 145 -6.89 5.04 -1.25
C SER A 145 -6.28 5.04 -2.66
N ILE A 146 -6.96 4.45 -3.65
CA ILE A 146 -6.50 4.39 -5.05
C ILE A 146 -6.32 5.79 -5.63
N LEU A 147 -7.29 6.69 -5.42
CA LEU A 147 -7.19 8.09 -5.86
C LEU A 147 -5.99 8.79 -5.22
N SER A 148 -5.72 8.55 -3.94
CA SER A 148 -4.56 9.12 -3.24
C SER A 148 -3.24 8.62 -3.83
N THR A 149 -3.15 7.32 -4.12
CA THR A 149 -1.97 6.69 -4.75
C THR A 149 -1.73 7.24 -6.15
N LEU A 150 -2.79 7.32 -6.97
CA LEU A 150 -2.72 7.92 -8.30
C LEU A 150 -2.25 9.38 -8.23
N HIS A 151 -2.76 10.17 -7.28
CA HIS A 151 -2.31 11.55 -7.13
C HIS A 151 -0.81 11.66 -6.82
N GLU A 152 -0.29 10.80 -5.94
CA GLU A 152 1.14 10.75 -5.60
C GLU A 152 2.01 10.39 -6.82
N VAL A 153 1.60 9.34 -7.55
CA VAL A 153 2.36 8.85 -8.73
C VAL A 153 2.31 9.85 -9.89
N LEU A 154 1.15 10.46 -10.16
CA LEU A 154 0.95 11.38 -11.28
C LEU A 154 1.51 12.79 -11.03
N GLY A 155 1.71 13.18 -9.77
CA GLY A 155 1.98 14.55 -9.36
C GLY A 155 3.13 15.23 -10.09
N THR A 156 4.22 14.51 -10.34
CA THR A 156 5.41 15.05 -11.05
C THR A 156 5.82 14.24 -12.28
N ASN A 157 5.16 13.10 -12.52
CA ASN A 157 5.52 12.15 -13.56
C ASN A 157 4.63 12.33 -14.80
N ILE A 158 5.16 13.00 -15.84
CA ILE A 158 4.44 13.25 -17.09
C ILE A 158 4.15 11.94 -17.84
N ASP A 159 5.06 10.97 -17.81
CA ASP A 159 4.87 9.69 -18.51
C ASP A 159 3.78 8.85 -17.84
N ALA A 160 3.74 8.84 -16.50
CA ALA A 160 2.61 8.27 -15.75
C ALA A 160 1.29 8.94 -16.12
N ALA A 161 1.26 10.28 -16.26
CA ALA A 161 0.07 11.02 -16.68
C ALA A 161 -0.37 10.68 -18.11
N ARG A 162 0.56 10.37 -19.03
CA ARG A 162 0.21 9.87 -20.37
C ARG A 162 -0.41 8.49 -20.31
N ILE A 163 0.17 7.57 -19.53
CA ILE A 163 -0.37 6.21 -19.33
C ILE A 163 -1.76 6.27 -18.69
N PHE A 164 -1.94 7.12 -17.67
CA PHE A 164 -3.22 7.36 -17.02
C PHE A 164 -4.30 7.77 -18.03
N ARG A 165 -3.99 8.74 -18.89
CA ARG A 165 -4.87 9.20 -19.96
C ARG A 165 -5.21 8.08 -20.94
N THR A 166 -4.23 7.34 -21.45
CA THR A 166 -4.49 6.23 -22.40
C THR A 166 -5.23 5.05 -21.76
N SER A 167 -5.21 4.93 -20.44
CA SER A 167 -5.93 3.91 -19.67
C SER A 167 -7.40 4.29 -19.36
N GLN A 168 -7.92 5.35 -19.99
CA GLN A 168 -9.25 5.92 -19.72
C GLN A 168 -9.41 6.46 -18.29
N GLY A 169 -8.30 6.90 -17.67
CA GLY A 169 -8.33 7.41 -16.30
C GLY A 169 -9.13 8.71 -16.17
N VAL A 170 -9.07 9.59 -17.18
CA VAL A 170 -9.74 10.90 -17.14
C VAL A 170 -11.26 10.74 -17.15
N GLU A 171 -11.76 9.86 -18.02
CA GLU A 171 -13.16 9.48 -18.15
C GLU A 171 -13.69 8.97 -16.81
N ARG A 172 -12.97 8.05 -16.15
CA ARG A 172 -13.35 7.51 -14.85
C ARG A 172 -13.40 8.58 -13.76
N LEU A 173 -12.42 9.50 -13.71
CA LEU A 173 -12.44 10.59 -12.74
C LEU A 173 -13.60 11.57 -12.95
N VAL A 174 -13.91 11.89 -14.21
CA VAL A 174 -15.04 12.77 -14.54
C VAL A 174 -16.36 12.09 -14.16
N LEU A 175 -16.50 10.77 -14.37
CA LEU A 175 -17.66 10.02 -13.92
C LEU A 175 -17.78 10.06 -12.39
N ILE A 176 -16.70 9.81 -11.64
CA ILE A 176 -16.71 9.90 -10.16
C ILE A 176 -17.14 11.29 -9.70
N HIS A 177 -16.60 12.33 -10.34
CA HIS A 177 -16.85 13.70 -9.94
C HIS A 177 -18.27 14.18 -10.28
N LYS A 178 -18.85 13.74 -11.40
CA LYS A 178 -20.20 14.13 -11.85
C LYS A 178 -21.31 13.22 -11.31
N ASP A 179 -20.97 12.05 -10.74
CA ASP A 179 -21.93 11.13 -10.14
C ASP A 179 -22.41 11.64 -8.78
N GLY A 180 -23.69 12.03 -8.71
CA GLY A 180 -24.31 12.54 -7.49
C GLY A 180 -24.43 11.53 -6.35
N ASN A 181 -24.13 10.25 -6.59
CA ASN A 181 -24.16 9.20 -5.58
C ASN A 181 -22.77 8.93 -4.94
N ARG A 182 -21.71 9.59 -5.41
CA ARG A 182 -20.36 9.43 -4.89
C ARG A 182 -20.13 10.28 -3.65
N SER A 183 -19.24 9.82 -2.78
CA SER A 183 -18.93 10.56 -1.55
C SER A 183 -18.13 11.83 -1.84
N GLU A 184 -18.22 12.82 -0.96
CA GLU A 184 -17.39 14.03 -1.06
C GLU A 184 -15.88 13.73 -0.98
N ARG A 185 -15.48 12.61 -0.36
CA ARG A 185 -14.07 12.20 -0.30
C ARG A 185 -13.60 11.68 -1.66
N GLU A 186 -14.38 10.81 -2.31
CA GLU A 186 -14.10 10.31 -3.66
C GLU A 186 -14.06 11.47 -4.67
N VAL A 187 -15.06 12.35 -4.64
CA VAL A 187 -15.16 13.50 -5.54
C VAL A 187 -13.97 14.45 -5.37
N ARG A 188 -13.55 14.75 -4.13
CA ARG A 188 -12.37 15.59 -3.87
C ARG A 188 -11.09 14.96 -4.40
N GLY A 189 -10.88 13.66 -4.18
CA GLY A 189 -9.73 12.94 -4.71
C GLY A 189 -9.66 12.99 -6.23
N ALA A 190 -10.79 12.74 -6.91
CA ALA A 190 -10.88 12.81 -8.36
C ALA A 190 -10.58 14.21 -8.91
N VAL A 191 -11.18 15.25 -8.32
CA VAL A 191 -10.94 16.65 -8.72
C VAL A 191 -9.49 17.06 -8.51
N LEU A 192 -8.84 16.60 -7.44
CA LEU A 192 -7.43 16.92 -7.19
C LEU A 192 -6.52 16.38 -8.30
N ILE A 193 -6.71 15.12 -8.71
CA ILE A 193 -5.95 14.53 -9.82
C ILE A 193 -6.25 15.27 -11.12
N LEU A 194 -7.52 15.56 -11.42
CA LEU A 194 -7.92 16.32 -12.60
C LEU A 194 -7.25 17.71 -12.65
N LYS A 195 -7.17 18.41 -11.51
CA LYS A 195 -6.44 19.68 -11.37
C LYS A 195 -4.95 19.51 -11.67
N THR A 196 -4.32 18.49 -11.12
CA THR A 196 -2.90 18.18 -11.33
C THR A 196 -2.61 17.88 -12.81
N LEU A 197 -3.42 17.04 -13.45
CA LEU A 197 -3.30 16.75 -14.89
C LEU A 197 -3.50 18.00 -15.74
N TRP A 198 -4.48 18.83 -15.40
CA TRP A 198 -4.70 20.09 -16.10
C TRP A 198 -3.56 21.07 -15.88
N ALA A 199 -2.90 21.10 -14.72
CA ALA A 199 -1.77 21.97 -14.46
C ALA A 199 -0.58 21.69 -15.41
N HIS A 200 -0.38 20.43 -15.82
CA HIS A 200 0.68 20.02 -16.73
C HIS A 200 0.39 20.47 -18.17
N LYS A 201 1.19 21.41 -18.70
CA LYS A 201 0.97 22.01 -20.03
C LYS A 201 0.88 20.97 -21.15
N GLU A 202 1.72 19.94 -21.13
CA GLU A 202 1.72 18.89 -22.16
C GLU A 202 0.46 18.03 -22.10
N ILE A 203 0.09 17.58 -20.89
CA ILE A 203 -1.10 16.77 -20.67
C ILE A 203 -2.36 17.57 -21.01
N ARG A 204 -2.45 18.82 -20.55
CA ARG A 204 -3.56 19.72 -20.90
C ARG A 204 -3.77 19.83 -22.41
N ARG A 205 -2.70 20.03 -23.19
CA ARG A 205 -2.79 20.10 -24.65
C ARG A 205 -3.31 18.78 -25.25
N ALA A 206 -2.88 17.65 -24.70
CA ALA A 206 -3.39 16.34 -25.12
C ALA A 206 -4.87 16.17 -24.79
N LEU A 207 -5.31 16.55 -23.58
CA LEU A 207 -6.72 16.50 -23.18
C LEU A 207 -7.60 17.41 -24.05
N GLN A 208 -7.14 18.62 -24.38
CA GLN A 208 -7.84 19.53 -25.28
C GLN A 208 -8.02 18.94 -26.68
N LYS A 209 -7.03 18.19 -27.18
CA LYS A 209 -7.13 17.47 -28.46
C LYS A 209 -8.15 16.33 -28.41
N ASP A 210 -8.36 15.72 -27.25
CA ASP A 210 -9.41 14.71 -27.05
C ASP A 210 -10.81 15.31 -26.85
N GLY A 211 -10.90 16.65 -26.83
CA GLY A 211 -12.17 17.37 -26.67
C GLY A 211 -12.51 17.77 -25.24
N TRP A 212 -11.65 17.46 -24.25
CA TRP A 212 -11.88 17.88 -22.86
C TRP A 212 -11.73 19.40 -22.70
N LYS A 213 -12.69 20.01 -22.01
CA LYS A 213 -12.69 21.45 -21.70
C LYS A 213 -12.39 21.71 -20.23
N LYS A 214 -12.07 22.97 -19.91
CA LYS A 214 -11.76 23.37 -18.54
C LYS A 214 -12.94 23.11 -17.61
N GLU A 215 -14.16 23.33 -18.10
CA GLU A 215 -15.41 23.20 -17.37
C GLU A 215 -15.75 21.73 -17.06
N ASP A 216 -15.25 20.79 -17.87
CA ASP A 216 -15.43 19.35 -17.63
C ASP A 216 -14.50 18.81 -16.55
N ILE A 217 -13.38 19.50 -16.32
CA ILE A 217 -12.24 19.03 -15.52
C ILE A 217 -12.13 19.80 -14.19
N LEU A 218 -12.48 21.09 -14.20
CA LEU A 218 -12.37 22.00 -13.07
C LEU A 218 -13.75 22.46 -12.62
N VAL A 219 -14.38 21.65 -11.78
CA VAL A 219 -15.57 22.06 -11.03
C VAL A 219 -15.13 22.46 -9.61
N GLU A 220 -15.65 23.58 -9.13
CA GLU A 220 -15.40 24.03 -7.77
C GLU A 220 -16.08 23.07 -6.77
N VAL A 221 -15.27 22.37 -5.99
CA VAL A 221 -15.77 21.65 -4.82
C VAL A 221 -15.98 22.70 -3.72
N LYS A 222 -17.19 22.77 -3.17
CA LYS A 222 -17.50 23.67 -2.05
C LYS A 222 -16.52 23.36 -0.90
N PRO A 223 -15.88 24.38 -0.29
CA PRO A 223 -15.04 24.17 0.87
C PRO A 223 -15.89 23.57 1.99
N VAL A 224 -15.43 22.46 2.57
CA VAL A 224 -16.07 21.86 3.75
C VAL A 224 -15.69 22.71 4.96
N ASP A 225 -16.69 23.14 5.71
CA ASP A 225 -16.52 23.88 6.95
C ASP A 225 -15.82 22.98 7.99
N ASN A 226 -14.54 23.24 8.23
CA ASN A 226 -13.65 22.38 9.02
C ASN A 226 -13.69 22.69 10.53
N SER A 227 -14.73 23.38 10.99
CA SER A 227 -14.88 23.90 12.36
C SER A 227 -15.01 22.83 13.44
N ASN A 228 -15.09 21.54 13.09
CA ASN A 228 -15.23 20.44 14.05
C ASN A 228 -14.18 19.32 13.95
N ARG A 229 -13.05 19.52 13.26
CA ARG A 229 -11.94 18.55 13.31
C ARG A 229 -11.04 18.83 14.53
N PRO A 230 -10.86 17.88 15.48
CA PRO A 230 -9.72 17.96 16.37
C PRO A 230 -8.44 17.83 15.53
N LEU A 231 -7.44 18.67 15.81
CA LEU A 231 -6.14 18.64 15.15
C LEU A 231 -5.57 17.21 15.14
N GLY A 232 -5.25 16.71 13.94
CA GLY A 232 -4.45 15.49 13.77
C GLY A 232 -5.23 14.19 13.59
N GLY A 233 -6.27 14.17 12.75
CA GLY A 233 -7.03 12.95 12.44
C GLY A 233 -6.19 11.84 11.82
N TYR A 234 -5.69 10.94 12.65
CA TYR A 234 -5.20 9.61 12.31
C TYR A 234 -6.34 8.83 11.65
N GLU A 235 -6.06 8.17 10.52
CA GLU A 235 -6.99 7.22 9.91
C GLU A 235 -7.39 6.17 10.95
N GLU A 236 -8.67 5.81 11.01
CA GLU A 236 -9.24 4.79 11.90
C GLU A 236 -8.51 3.43 11.81
N SER A 237 -7.81 3.19 10.70
CA SER A 237 -6.91 2.05 10.49
C SER A 237 -5.66 2.04 11.39
N THR A 238 -5.42 3.09 12.19
CA THR A 238 -4.31 3.22 13.15
C THR A 238 -4.77 3.32 14.60
N LEU A 239 -6.09 3.32 14.84
CA LEU A 239 -6.60 3.26 16.20
C LEU A 239 -6.40 1.84 16.75
N PRO A 240 -5.84 1.67 17.96
CA PRO A 240 -5.87 0.38 18.62
C PRO A 240 -7.33 -0.09 18.70
N LEU A 241 -7.55 -1.41 18.54
CA LEU A 241 -8.85 -2.09 18.54
C LEU A 241 -9.56 -1.96 19.91
N ILE A 242 -9.88 -0.74 20.33
CA ILE A 242 -10.69 -0.46 21.53
C ILE A 242 -12.13 -0.56 21.07
N ASP A 243 -12.60 -1.80 21.05
CA ASP A 243 -13.99 -2.16 20.81
C ASP A 243 -14.89 -1.42 21.82
N LYS A 244 -15.65 -0.44 21.32
CA LYS A 244 -16.68 0.24 22.10
C LYS A 244 -17.91 -0.66 22.17
N GLY A 245 -17.88 -1.64 23.09
CA GLY A 245 -19.10 -2.24 23.60
C GLY A 245 -19.07 -3.75 23.84
N ASN A 246 -18.59 -4.18 25.01
CA ASN A 246 -19.41 -4.90 25.98
C ASN A 246 -18.57 -5.24 27.22
N LYS A 247 -19.09 -4.87 28.40
CA LYS A 247 -18.59 -5.37 29.68
C LYS A 247 -19.00 -6.84 29.80
N GLY A 248 -18.05 -7.75 29.66
CA GLY A 248 -18.22 -9.16 29.98
C GLY A 248 -16.86 -9.85 29.88
N ASP A 249 -16.36 -10.29 31.04
CA ASP A 249 -15.20 -11.15 31.27
C ASP A 249 -14.22 -11.36 30.11
N ARG A 250 -13.06 -10.73 30.21
CA ARG A 250 -11.84 -11.23 29.56
C ARG A 250 -10.77 -11.39 30.62
N ASP A 251 -10.29 -12.61 30.78
CA ASP A 251 -9.06 -12.93 31.48
C ASP A 251 -7.92 -12.10 30.85
N MET A 252 -7.58 -11.00 31.52
CA MET A 252 -6.43 -10.20 31.17
C MET A 252 -5.19 -11.02 31.55
N ILE A 253 -4.41 -11.45 30.56
CA ILE A 253 -3.08 -12.01 30.85
C ILE A 253 -2.25 -10.88 31.47
N PRO A 254 -1.83 -10.97 32.75
CA PRO A 254 -1.08 -9.91 33.40
C PRO A 254 0.26 -9.73 32.68
N MET A 255 0.61 -8.50 32.32
CA MET A 255 1.90 -8.18 31.70
C MET A 255 3.12 -8.53 32.58
N ASN A 256 2.90 -8.92 33.84
CA ASN A 256 3.94 -9.37 34.75
C ASN A 256 4.41 -10.82 34.51
N ASP A 257 3.70 -11.62 33.71
CA ASP A 257 4.10 -13.01 33.41
C ASP A 257 4.99 -13.14 32.16
N MET A 258 5.32 -12.03 31.47
CA MET A 258 6.32 -12.02 30.38
C MET A 258 7.73 -11.81 30.93
N GLY A 259 8.13 -12.67 31.85
CA GLY A 259 9.54 -12.83 32.22
C GLY A 259 10.39 -13.30 31.03
N PRO A 260 11.73 -13.17 31.11
CA PRO A 260 12.65 -13.37 29.98
C PRO A 260 12.64 -14.80 29.38
N ASP A 261 11.98 -15.76 30.03
CA ASP A 261 12.05 -17.19 29.69
C ASP A 261 10.86 -17.70 28.85
N ALA A 262 9.96 -16.83 28.39
CA ALA A 262 8.78 -17.26 27.62
C ALA A 262 9.02 -17.56 26.12
N TYR A 263 10.27 -17.43 25.64
CA TYR A 263 10.64 -17.65 24.23
C TYR A 263 11.62 -18.82 23.98
N THR A 264 11.75 -19.76 24.91
CA THR A 264 12.53 -21.00 24.70
C THR A 264 11.67 -22.08 24.02
N THR A 265 11.35 -21.90 22.74
CA THR A 265 10.77 -22.96 21.90
C THR A 265 11.69 -23.41 20.75
N LEU A 266 12.96 -22.96 20.73
CA LEU A 266 13.91 -23.29 19.65
C LEU A 266 14.91 -24.43 19.96
N ASP A 267 14.92 -25.02 21.17
CA ASP A 267 15.88 -26.10 21.53
C ASP A 267 15.22 -27.46 21.76
N ARG A 268 14.41 -27.92 20.80
CA ARG A 268 13.92 -29.31 20.85
C ARG A 268 13.86 -29.92 19.46
N ASN A 269 15.03 -30.19 18.90
CA ASN A 269 15.24 -31.24 17.90
C ASN A 269 16.73 -31.56 17.76
N ASN A 270 17.29 -32.31 18.72
CA ASN A 270 18.38 -33.24 18.43
C ASN A 270 18.50 -34.33 19.51
N THR A 271 17.56 -35.27 19.51
CA THR A 271 17.79 -36.61 20.07
C THR A 271 17.12 -37.61 19.13
N HIS A 272 17.94 -38.20 18.28
CA HIS A 272 17.60 -39.40 17.53
C HIS A 272 17.11 -40.49 18.48
N GLU A 273 15.89 -40.95 18.20
CA GLU A 273 15.46 -42.34 18.08
C GLU A 273 16.23 -43.40 18.90
N SER A 274 15.54 -43.97 19.89
CA SER A 274 15.58 -45.42 20.11
C SER A 274 14.15 -45.91 20.28
N SER A 275 13.64 -46.55 19.23
CA SER A 275 12.32 -47.17 19.22
C SER A 275 12.35 -48.53 19.92
N ASP A 276 11.24 -48.79 20.61
CA ASP A 276 10.87 -49.93 21.42
C ASP A 276 10.97 -51.33 20.76
N LYS A 277 11.25 -52.33 21.62
CA LYS A 277 10.65 -53.69 21.77
C LYS A 277 10.55 -54.61 20.54
N ASP A 278 11.10 -55.83 20.64
CA ASP A 278 10.30 -56.97 21.12
C ASP A 278 11.10 -58.27 21.41
N SER A 279 10.44 -59.08 22.22
CA SER A 279 10.80 -60.30 22.96
C SER A 279 11.11 -61.57 22.15
N VAL A 280 12.05 -62.41 22.62
CA VAL A 280 11.94 -63.90 22.62
C VAL A 280 12.78 -64.51 23.76
N GLN A 281 12.08 -65.10 24.73
CA GLN A 281 12.59 -66.11 25.67
C GLN A 281 12.56 -67.47 24.96
N LYS A 282 13.66 -68.23 25.01
CA LYS A 282 13.68 -69.69 24.79
C LYS A 282 14.37 -70.34 25.98
N ASN A 283 13.55 -70.97 26.82
CA ASN A 283 13.70 -72.37 27.22
C ASN A 283 12.33 -73.02 26.97
#